data_AF-A0A2R6JIH0-F1
#
_entry.id   AF-A0A2R6JIH0-F1
#
_cell.length_a   1.000
_cell.length_b   1.000
_cell.length_c   1.000
_cell.angle_alpha   90.00
_cell.angle_beta   90.00
_cell.angle_gamma   90.00
#
_symmetry.space_group_name_H-M   'P 1'
#
loop_
_entity.id
_entity.type
_entity.pdbx_description
1 polymer ?
#
loop_
_entity_poly.entity_id
_entity_poly.type
_entity_poly.pdbx_seq_one_letter_code
_entity_poly.pdbx_strand_id
1 'polypeptide(L)' 'MHRAVRVAVSVLCGLYGGFTLSFLFIPDPTGRMPVLVGAVLTVGFAIALYVKLGEEATA' A
#
# COMPACT_ATOMS: atom_id res chain seq x y z
N MET A 1 -13.24 -12.31 7.36
CA MET A 1 -12.77 -12.10 5.97
C MET A 1 -11.84 -13.23 5.54
N HIS A 2 -12.00 -13.81 4.34
CA HIS A 2 -11.11 -14.88 3.85
C HIS A 2 -9.68 -14.37 3.66
N ARG A 3 -8.67 -15.16 4.07
CA ARG A 3 -7.24 -14.73 4.09
C ARG A 3 -6.78 -14.20 2.74
N ALA A 4 -7.15 -14.87 1.64
CA ALA A 4 -6.76 -14.45 0.30
C ALA A 4 -7.33 -13.08 -0.09
N VAL A 5 -8.59 -12.81 0.27
CA VAL A 5 -9.22 -11.51 0.01
C VAL A 5 -8.54 -10.42 0.83
N ARG A 6 -8.18 -10.72 2.09
CA ARG A 6 -7.45 -9.78 2.95
C ARG A 6 -6.12 -9.39 2.34
N VAL A 7 -5.34 -10.37 1.90
CA VAL A 7 -4.06 -10.12 1.20
C VAL A 7 -4.28 -9.28 -0.06
N ALA A 8 -5.24 -9.65 -0.90
CA ALA A 8 -5.49 -8.95 -2.16
C ALA A 8 -5.87 -7.48 -1.94
N VAL A 9 -6.81 -7.21 -1.02
CA VAL A 9 -7.25 -5.84 -0.71
C VAL A 9 -6.10 -5.01 -0.16
N SER A 10 -5.36 -5.53 0.82
CA SER A 10 -4.25 -4.80 1.42
C SER A 10 -3.15 -4.47 0.42
N VAL A 11 -2.79 -5.40 -0.46
CA VAL A 11 -1.77 -5.19 -1.50
C VAL A 11 -2.25 -4.18 -2.54
N LEU A 12 -3.47 -4.29 -3.04
CA LEU A 12 -4.00 -3.37 -4.05
C LEU A 12 -4.16 -1.94 -3.51
N CYS A 13 -4.70 -1.79 -2.30
CA CYS A 13 -4.83 -0.49 -1.66
C CYS A 13 -3.46 0.11 -1.31
N GLY A 14 -2.53 -0.71 -0.81
CA GLY A 14 -1.15 -0.28 -0.54
C GLY A 14 -0.42 0.14 -1.81
N LEU A 15 -0.59 -0.59 -2.92
CA LEU A 15 0.00 -0.26 -4.21
C LEU A 15 -0.52 1.09 -4.71
N TYR A 16 -1.84 1.23 -4.77
CA TYR A 16 -2.48 2.45 -5.24
C TYR A 16 -2.13 3.65 -4.35
N GLY A 17 -2.30 3.53 -3.03
CA GLY A 17 -2.02 4.61 -2.08
C GLY A 17 -0.54 5.00 -2.03
N GLY A 18 0.35 4.01 -1.96
CA GLY A 18 1.80 4.25 -1.85
C GLY A 18 2.38 4.97 -3.07
N PHE A 19 2.05 4.51 -4.28
CA PHE A 19 2.48 5.19 -5.50
C PHE A 19 1.82 6.54 -5.71
N THR A 20 0.52 6.67 -5.41
CA THR A 20 -0.18 7.97 -5.52
C THR A 20 0.50 9.03 -4.64
N LEU A 21 0.76 8.71 -3.37
CA LEU A 21 1.49 9.63 -2.48
C LEU A 21 2.91 9.89 -2.96
N SER A 22 3.60 8.87 -3.46
CA SER A 22 4.97 9.07 -3.94
C SER A 22 5.05 10.02 -5.14
N PHE A 23 4.15 9.92 -6.12
CA PHE A 23 4.11 10.84 -7.25
C PHE A 23 3.59 12.23 -6.85
N LEU A 24 2.74 12.31 -5.82
CA LEU A 24 2.27 13.58 -5.27
C LEU A 24 3.41 14.37 -4.61
N PHE A 25 4.27 13.70 -3.82
CA PHE A 25 5.37 14.34 -3.11
C PHE A 25 6.64 14.50 -3.95
N ILE A 26 6.85 13.63 -4.93
CA ILE A 26 7.99 13.67 -5.85
C ILE A 26 7.44 13.71 -7.27
N PRO A 27 7.09 14.90 -7.78
CA PRO A 27 6.47 15.08 -9.09
C PRO A 27 7.51 14.97 -10.22
N ASP A 28 8.16 13.81 -10.33
CA ASP A 28 8.97 13.39 -11.47
C ASP A 28 8.60 11.94 -11.82
N PRO A 29 7.61 11.71 -12.69
CA PRO A 29 7.12 10.38 -12.99
C PRO A 29 8.14 9.48 -13.70
N THR A 30 9.21 10.07 -14.23
CA THR A 30 10.30 9.35 -14.90
C THR A 30 11.50 9.10 -13.98
N GLY A 31 11.52 9.76 -12.82
CA GLY A 31 12.55 9.64 -11.82
C GLY A 31 12.54 8.27 -11.15
N ARG A 32 13.72 7.75 -10.84
CA ARG A 32 13.87 6.51 -10.05
C ARG A 32 13.40 6.68 -8.60
N MET A 33 13.41 7.93 -8.10
CA MET A 33 13.06 8.26 -6.71
C MET A 33 11.59 7.93 -6.37
N PRO A 34 10.57 8.39 -7.12
CA PRO A 34 9.19 8.04 -6.81
C PRO A 34 8.88 6.55 -6.95
N VAL A 35 9.63 5.81 -7.78
CA VAL A 35 9.47 4.35 -7.82
C VAL A 35 9.95 3.70 -6.52
N LEU A 36 11.13 4.10 -6.03
CA LEU A 36 11.69 3.62 -4.76
C LEU A 36 10.81 3.99 -3.57
N VAL A 37 10.41 5.26 -3.48
CA VAL A 37 9.56 5.77 -2.38
C VAL A 37 8.18 5.14 -2.44
N GLY A 38 7.58 5.04 -3.63
CA GLY A 38 6.30 4.36 -3.84
C GLY A 38 6.32 2.92 -3.39
N ALA A 39 7.37 2.16 -3.74
CA ALA A 39 7.51 0.77 -3.30
C ALA A 39 7.59 0.63 -1.77
N VAL A 40 8.36 1.49 -1.10
CA VAL A 40 8.46 1.50 0.37
C VAL A 40 7.12 1.83 1.02
N LEU A 41 6.44 2.86 0.54
CA LEU A 41 5.12 3.25 1.05
C LEU A 41 4.08 2.15 0.81
N THR A 42 4.11 1.50 -0.35
CA THR A 42 3.23 0.39 -0.68
C THR A 42 3.39 -0.78 0.29
N VAL A 43 4.63 -1.18 0.60
CA VAL A 43 4.89 -2.24 1.57
C VAL A 43 4.37 -1.84 2.95
N GLY A 44 4.67 -0.61 3.40
CA GLY A 44 4.20 -0.09 4.68
C GLY A 44 2.67 -0.11 4.79
N PHE A 45 1.97 0.42 3.78
CA PHE A 45 0.50 0.43 3.75
C PHE A 45 -0.10 -0.96 3.63
N ALA A 46 0.46 -1.84 2.80
CA ALA A 46 -0.05 -3.20 2.67
C ALA A 46 0.01 -3.96 4.00
N ILE A 47 1.11 -3.83 4.75
CA ILE A 47 1.24 -4.43 6.08
C ILE A 47 0.22 -3.81 7.05
N ALA A 48 0.15 -2.48 7.11
CA ALA A 48 -0.75 -1.78 8.03
C ALA A 48 -2.23 -2.14 7.78
N LEU A 49 -2.64 -2.15 6.51
CA LEU A 49 -4.00 -2.51 6.11
C LEU A 49 -4.29 -3.99 6.38
N TYR A 50 -3.32 -4.89 6.17
CA TYR A 50 -3.52 -6.31 6.44
C TYR A 50 -3.76 -6.59 7.93
N VAL A 51 -2.99 -5.91 8.79
CA VAL A 51 -3.15 -6.00 10.24
C VAL A 51 -4.50 -5.42 10.66
N LYS A 52 -4.83 -4.20 10.23
CA LYS A 52 -6.09 -3.52 10.57
C LYS A 52 -7.32 -4.32 10.16
N LEU A 53 -7.33 -4.81 8.93
CA LEU A 53 -8.43 -5.62 8.40
C LEU A 53 -8.51 -7.01 9.07
N GLY A 54 -7.42 -7.43 9.73
CA GLY A 54 -7.40 -8.60 10.61
C GLY A 54 -8.05 -8.33 11.96
N GLU A 55 -7.72 -7.20 12.60
CA GLU A 55 -8.33 -6.75 13.85
C GLU A 55 -9.85 -6.58 13.71
N GLU A 56 -10.29 -5.91 12.65
CA GLU A 56 -11.73 -5.69 12.38
C GLU A 56 -12.50 -6.97 12.08
N ALA A 57 -11.84 -8.01 11.57
CA ALA A 57 -12.50 -9.30 11.32
C ALA A 57 -12.68 -10.13 12.59
N THR A 58 -12.06 -9.72 13.71
CA THR A 58 -12.13 -10.40 15.02
C THR A 58 -12.89 -9.61 16.08
N ALA A 59 -13.21 -8.35 15.81
CA ALA A 59 -14.08 -7.50 16.62
C ALA A 59 -15.55 -7.81 16.34
#